data_AF-A0A1B6LPM0-F1
#
_entry.id   AF-A0A1B6LPM0-F1
#
_cell.length_a   1.000
_cell.length_b   1.000
_cell.length_c   1.000
_cell.angle_alpha   90.00
_cell.angle_beta   90.00
_cell.angle_gamma   90.00
#
_symmetry.space_group_name_H-M   'P 1'
#
loop_
_entity.id
_entity.type
_entity.pdbx_description
1 polymer ?
#
loop_
_entity_poly.entity_id
_entity_poly.type
_entity_poly.pdbx_seq_one_letter_code
_entity_poly.pdbx_strand_id
1 'polypeptide(L)'
;MQHYKLSKFAGFFRQLQAGSAASLGVLTCAFVYAWVTPIVPRLLAPDSEIPMGPEEASWMIVMPEFGNFISAVPAGVLADRFGRKTVILTSAPIFLIGWIFIMYFKSLLILNISRIFQGLAVGIIYTVMPMYLGEIASPKYRGAV
;
A
#
# COMPACT_ATOMS: atom_id res chain seq x y z
N MET A 1 -40.81 -8.20 -12.55
CA MET A 1 -39.63 -9.07 -12.28
C MET A 1 -38.34 -8.63 -12.98
N GLN A 2 -38.39 -8.09 -14.21
CA GLN A 2 -37.18 -7.72 -14.97
C GLN A 2 -36.40 -6.53 -14.37
N HIS A 3 -37.08 -5.49 -13.89
CA HIS A 3 -36.45 -4.37 -13.18
C HIS A 3 -35.71 -4.79 -11.89
N TYR A 4 -36.20 -5.83 -11.20
CA TYR A 4 -35.56 -6.36 -9.99
C TYR A 4 -34.26 -7.12 -10.29
N LYS A 5 -34.19 -7.83 -11.42
CA LYS A 5 -32.94 -8.49 -11.88
C LYS A 5 -31.91 -7.47 -12.33
N LEU A 6 -32.34 -6.42 -13.04
CA LEU A 6 -31.47 -5.32 -13.50
C LEU A 6 -30.88 -4.51 -12.32
N SER A 7 -31.66 -4.24 -11.27
CA SER A 7 -31.15 -3.51 -10.10
C SER A 7 -30.10 -4.31 -9.31
N LYS A 8 -30.28 -5.64 -9.16
CA LYS A 8 -29.27 -6.51 -8.55
C LYS A 8 -27.98 -6.58 -9.37
N PHE A 9 -28.09 -6.68 -10.69
CA PHE A 9 -26.94 -6.69 -11.59
C PHE A 9 -26.16 -5.38 -11.53
N ALA A 10 -26.87 -4.24 -11.56
CA ALA A 10 -26.24 -2.92 -11.39
C ALA A 10 -25.57 -2.75 -10.01
N GLY A 11 -26.17 -3.29 -8.95
CA GLY A 11 -25.58 -3.27 -7.60
C GLY A 11 -24.30 -4.10 -7.47
N PHE A 12 -24.24 -5.26 -8.11
CA PHE A 12 -23.03 -6.09 -8.19
C PHE A 12 -21.92 -5.39 -8.97
N PHE A 13 -22.24 -4.77 -10.12
CA PHE A 13 -21.25 -4.07 -10.93
C PHE A 13 -20.61 -2.88 -10.19
N ARG A 14 -21.40 -2.13 -9.41
CA ARG A 14 -20.89 -1.05 -8.55
C ARG A 14 -19.94 -1.56 -7.45
N GLN A 15 -20.22 -2.72 -6.86
CA GLN A 15 -19.35 -3.36 -5.87
C GLN A 15 -18.03 -3.81 -6.50
N LEU A 16 -18.09 -4.39 -7.70
CA LEU A 16 -16.90 -4.80 -8.46
C LEU A 16 -16.02 -3.59 -8.84
N GLN A 17 -16.63 -2.50 -9.29
CA GLN A 17 -15.91 -1.25 -9.59
C GLN A 17 -15.24 -0.67 -8.34
N ALA A 18 -15.95 -0.63 -7.21
CA ALA A 18 -15.39 -0.15 -5.95
C ALA A 18 -14.26 -1.05 -5.43
N GLY A 19 -14.41 -2.37 -5.52
CA GLY A 19 -13.37 -3.34 -5.17
C GLY A 19 -12.14 -3.20 -6.08
N SER A 20 -12.34 -3.08 -7.39
CA SER A 20 -11.25 -2.88 -8.34
C SER A 20 -10.50 -1.57 -8.11
N ALA A 21 -11.20 -0.48 -7.80
CA ALA A 21 -10.59 0.79 -7.43
C ALA A 21 -9.77 0.68 -6.12
N ALA A 22 -10.29 -0.07 -5.14
CA ALA A 22 -9.58 -0.39 -3.91
C ALA A 22 -8.30 -1.22 -4.17
N SER A 23 -8.34 -2.17 -5.10
CA SER A 23 -7.19 -3.01 -5.49
C SER A 23 -6.02 -2.21 -6.07
N LEU A 24 -6.24 -1.00 -6.59
CA LEU A 24 -5.14 -0.10 -7.00
C LEU A 24 -4.24 0.29 -5.81
N GLY A 25 -4.80 0.42 -4.60
CA GLY A 25 -4.03 0.65 -3.39
C GLY A 25 -3.14 -0.54 -3.04
N VAL A 26 -3.67 -1.76 -3.20
CA VAL A 26 -2.93 -3.01 -3.00
C VAL A 26 -1.82 -3.18 -4.05
N LEU A 27 -2.10 -2.81 -5.31
CA LEU A 27 -1.09 -2.80 -6.38
C LEU A 27 0.08 -1.87 -6.04
N THR A 28 -0.21 -0.69 -5.47
CA THR A 28 0.84 0.24 -5.02
C THR A 28 1.73 -0.40 -3.95
N CYS A 29 1.14 -1.17 -3.02
CA CYS A 29 1.89 -1.93 -2.03
C CYS A 29 2.82 -2.96 -2.70
N ALA A 30 2.33 -3.68 -3.73
CA ALA A 30 3.16 -4.63 -4.47
C ALA A 30 4.38 -3.96 -5.12
N PHE A 31 4.21 -2.75 -5.69
CA PHE A 31 5.33 -2.00 -6.26
C PHE A 31 6.40 -1.65 -5.24
N VAL A 32 6.04 -1.33 -3.98
CA VAL A 32 7.00 -1.04 -2.90
C VAL A 32 7.96 -2.20 -2.64
N TYR A 33 7.53 -3.43 -2.88
CA TYR A 33 8.37 -4.62 -2.73
C TYR A 33 9.06 -5.01 -4.04
N ALA A 34 8.34 -4.95 -5.16
CA ALA A 34 8.82 -5.46 -6.44
C ALA A 34 10.02 -4.68 -7.01
N TRP A 35 10.05 -3.35 -6.87
CA TRP A 35 11.08 -2.51 -7.49
C TRP A 35 12.50 -2.78 -6.96
N VAL A 36 12.61 -3.37 -5.77
CA VAL A 36 13.90 -3.62 -5.11
C VAL A 36 14.68 -4.76 -5.79
N THR A 37 13.97 -5.73 -6.36
CA THR A 37 14.59 -6.90 -7.00
C THR A 37 15.58 -6.53 -8.12
N PRO A 38 15.21 -5.70 -9.13
CA PRO A 38 16.13 -5.32 -10.20
C PRO A 38 17.18 -4.28 -9.78
N ILE A 39 16.96 -3.52 -8.70
CA ILE A 39 17.85 -2.41 -8.33
C ILE A 39 18.99 -2.83 -7.41
N VAL A 40 18.81 -3.85 -6.55
CA VAL A 40 19.83 -4.28 -5.58
C VAL A 40 21.18 -4.57 -6.24
N PRO A 41 21.28 -5.29 -7.39
CA PRO A 41 22.57 -5.48 -8.06
C PRO A 41 23.26 -4.17 -8.46
N ARG A 42 22.50 -3.12 -8.82
CA ARG A 42 23.04 -1.79 -9.14
C ARG A 42 23.41 -0.97 -7.91
N LEU A 43 22.72 -1.19 -6.78
CA LEU A 43 23.06 -0.55 -5.51
C LEU A 43 24.36 -1.10 -4.91
N LEU A 44 24.65 -2.38 -5.15
CA LEU A 44 25.87 -3.05 -4.71
C LEU A 44 27.05 -2.87 -5.68
N ALA A 45 26.83 -2.27 -6.84
CA ALA A 45 27.88 -2.05 -7.82
C ALA A 45 28.87 -0.96 -7.34
N PRO A 46 30.17 -1.06 -7.67
CA PRO A 46 31.17 -0.09 -7.22
C PRO A 46 30.92 1.36 -7.67
N ASP A 47 30.20 1.53 -8.79
CA ASP A 47 29.85 2.82 -9.41
C ASP A 47 28.46 3.33 -8.99
N SER A 48 27.85 2.74 -7.95
CA SER A 48 26.52 3.12 -7.52
C SER A 48 26.43 4.58 -7.04
N GLU A 49 25.35 5.26 -7.41
CA GLU A 49 25.00 6.59 -6.89
C GLU A 49 24.70 6.57 -5.38
N ILE A 50 24.35 5.41 -4.83
CA ILE A 50 24.11 5.20 -3.40
C ILE A 50 24.96 3.99 -2.96
N PRO A 51 26.26 4.19 -2.71
CA PRO A 51 27.14 3.11 -2.31
C PRO A 51 26.62 2.42 -1.04
N MET A 52 26.51 1.10 -1.07
CA MET A 52 26.12 0.30 0.09
C MET A 52 26.69 -1.13 0.02
N GLY A 53 26.86 -1.75 1.18
CA GLY A 53 27.22 -3.15 1.32
C GLY A 53 26.00 -4.10 1.28
N PRO A 54 26.24 -5.42 1.17
CA PRO A 54 25.17 -6.43 1.19
C PRO A 54 24.31 -6.41 2.46
N GLU A 55 24.92 -6.13 3.60
CA GLU A 55 24.21 -6.01 4.89
C GLU A 55 23.27 -4.79 4.89
N GLU A 56 23.76 -3.63 4.45
CA GLU A 56 22.98 -2.40 4.35
C GLU A 56 21.81 -2.55 3.37
N ALA A 57 22.03 -3.23 2.24
CA ALA A 57 20.96 -3.57 1.30
C ALA A 57 19.91 -4.49 1.94
N SER A 58 20.34 -5.47 2.75
CA SER A 58 19.43 -6.36 3.48
C SER A 58 18.56 -5.59 4.48
N TRP A 59 19.16 -4.65 5.22
CA TRP A 59 18.41 -3.76 6.10
C TRP A 59 17.43 -2.88 5.33
N MET A 60 17.85 -2.27 4.22
CA MET A 60 17.01 -1.44 3.36
C MET A 60 15.78 -2.19 2.83
N ILE A 61 15.94 -3.48 2.49
CA ILE A 61 14.84 -4.35 2.04
C ILE A 61 13.77 -4.49 3.13
N VAL A 62 14.16 -4.70 4.40
CA VAL A 62 13.23 -4.93 5.52
C VAL A 62 12.68 -3.65 6.17
N MET A 63 13.28 -2.48 5.92
CA MET A 63 12.83 -1.19 6.48
C MET A 63 11.32 -0.88 6.36
N PRO A 64 10.60 -1.23 5.27
CA PRO A 64 9.15 -1.01 5.20
C PRO A 64 8.37 -1.75 6.29
N GLU A 65 8.87 -2.89 6.78
CA GLU A 65 8.17 -3.66 7.79
C GLU A 65 8.12 -2.94 9.15
N PHE A 66 9.10 -2.09 9.45
CA PHE A 66 9.05 -1.23 10.63
C PHE A 66 7.91 -0.22 10.52
N GLY A 67 7.75 0.41 9.35
CA GLY A 67 6.64 1.33 9.10
C GLY A 67 5.29 0.61 9.15
N ASN A 68 5.21 -0.58 8.54
CA ASN A 68 4.01 -1.42 8.55
C ASN A 68 3.58 -1.78 9.98
N PHE A 69 4.53 -2.24 10.80
CA PHE A 69 4.29 -2.57 12.20
C PHE A 69 3.79 -1.35 13.00
N ILE A 70 4.43 -0.19 12.82
CA ILE A 70 4.06 1.05 13.54
C ILE A 70 2.66 1.53 13.15
N SER A 71 2.27 1.43 11.88
CA SER A 71 1.00 1.98 11.41
C SER A 71 -0.20 1.06 11.62
N ALA A 72 -0.01 -0.25 11.83
CA ALA A 72 -1.11 -1.23 11.90
C ALA A 72 -2.17 -0.89 12.96
N VAL A 73 -1.77 -0.71 14.23
CA VAL A 73 -2.71 -0.41 15.32
C VAL A 73 -3.34 0.98 15.17
N PRO A 74 -2.56 2.07 14.94
CA PRO A 74 -3.14 3.39 14.70
C PRO A 74 -4.12 3.41 13.52
N ALA A 75 -3.82 2.71 12.43
CA ALA A 75 -4.69 2.69 11.25
C ALA A 75 -6.08 2.12 11.56
N GLY A 76 -6.16 1.05 12.37
CA GLY A 76 -7.44 0.49 12.82
C GLY A 76 -8.24 1.49 13.65
N VAL A 77 -7.62 2.09 14.67
CA VAL A 77 -8.26 3.10 15.53
C VAL A 77 -8.74 4.31 14.73
N LEU A 78 -7.92 4.79 13.79
CA LEU A 78 -8.29 5.89 12.91
C LEU A 78 -9.43 5.51 11.97
N ALA A 79 -9.48 4.26 11.48
CA ALA A 79 -10.54 3.80 10.59
C ALA A 79 -11.89 3.76 11.29
N ASP A 80 -11.91 3.38 12.57
CA ASP A 80 -13.13 3.40 13.39
C ASP A 80 -13.60 4.82 13.69
N ARG A 81 -12.66 5.78 13.86
CA ARG A 81 -12.97 7.17 14.19
C ARG A 81 -13.34 8.05 12.99
N PHE A 82 -12.62 7.92 11.88
CA PHE A 82 -12.72 8.80 10.71
C PHE A 82 -13.32 8.13 9.47
N GLY A 83 -13.62 6.84 9.56
CA GLY A 83 -14.15 6.03 8.48
C GLY A 83 -13.05 5.42 7.60
N ARG A 84 -13.35 4.23 7.06
CA ARG A 84 -12.38 3.36 6.38
C ARG A 84 -11.85 4.02 5.09
N LYS A 85 -12.75 4.56 4.27
CA LYS A 85 -12.39 5.25 3.01
C LYS A 85 -11.43 6.42 3.25
N THR A 86 -11.71 7.27 4.24
CA THR A 86 -10.89 8.43 4.56
C THR A 86 -9.46 8.00 4.90
N VAL A 87 -9.32 7.00 5.78
CA VAL A 87 -8.02 6.49 6.20
C VAL A 87 -7.27 5.83 5.05
N ILE A 88 -7.93 5.05 4.19
CA ILE A 88 -7.32 4.50 2.97
C ILE A 88 -6.74 5.62 2.09
N LEU A 89 -7.47 6.72 1.88
CA LEU A 89 -6.99 7.84 1.06
C LEU A 89 -5.77 8.56 1.64
N THR A 90 -5.56 8.51 2.96
CA THR A 90 -4.35 9.09 3.58
C THR A 90 -3.07 8.34 3.23
N SER A 91 -3.15 7.08 2.78
CA SER A 91 -1.97 6.32 2.36
C SER A 91 -1.32 6.88 1.08
N ALA A 92 -2.10 7.50 0.18
CA ALA A 92 -1.62 8.05 -1.08
C ALA A 92 -0.56 9.15 -0.91
N PRO A 93 -0.78 10.23 -0.12
CA PRO A 93 0.27 11.23 0.10
C PRO A 93 1.50 10.66 0.82
N ILE A 94 1.34 9.67 1.70
CA ILE A 94 2.46 9.01 2.38
C ILE A 94 3.32 8.22 1.37
N PHE A 95 2.69 7.47 0.46
CA PHE A 95 3.41 6.81 -0.64
C PHE A 95 4.15 7.80 -1.52
N LEU A 96 3.50 8.91 -1.89
CA LEU A 96 4.11 9.95 -2.73
C LEU A 96 5.36 10.52 -2.09
N ILE A 97 5.34 10.82 -0.78
CA ILE A 97 6.52 11.29 -0.05
C ILE A 97 7.66 10.28 -0.16
N GLY A 98 7.39 8.99 0.09
CA GLY A 98 8.39 7.93 -0.02
C GLY A 98 9.00 7.81 -1.42
N TRP A 99 8.17 7.86 -2.47
CA TRP A 99 8.66 7.79 -3.86
C TRP A 99 9.45 9.02 -4.29
N ILE A 100 8.98 10.23 -3.92
CA ILE A 100 9.69 11.47 -4.18
C ILE A 100 11.07 11.42 -3.52
N PHE A 101 11.15 10.96 -2.27
CA PHE A 101 12.43 10.92 -1.58
C PHE A 101 13.42 9.96 -2.25
N ILE A 102 12.96 8.79 -2.70
CA ILE A 102 13.78 7.83 -3.47
C ILE A 102 14.28 8.44 -4.79
N MET A 103 13.44 9.23 -5.48
CA MET A 103 13.81 9.80 -6.78
C MET A 103 14.87 10.91 -6.67
N TYR A 104 14.75 11.78 -5.68
CA TYR A 104 15.56 13.00 -5.59
C TYR A 104 16.81 12.88 -4.71
N PHE A 105 16.81 12.00 -3.71
CA PHE A 105 17.89 11.94 -2.73
C PHE A 105 18.73 10.67 -2.88
N LYS A 106 20.04 10.86 -3.07
CA LYS A 106 21.01 9.78 -3.26
C LYS A 106 21.78 9.52 -1.96
N SER A 107 21.06 9.04 -0.95
CA SER A 107 21.63 8.74 0.37
C SER A 107 20.99 7.51 0.96
N LEU A 108 21.80 6.60 1.52
CA LEU A 108 21.31 5.39 2.19
C LEU A 108 20.36 5.71 3.35
N LEU A 109 20.67 6.76 4.13
CA LEU A 109 19.82 7.20 5.23
C LEU A 109 18.44 7.64 4.73
N ILE A 110 18.41 8.49 3.69
CA ILE A 110 17.15 8.99 3.13
C ILE A 110 16.38 7.86 2.46
N LEU A 111 17.08 6.93 1.79
CA LEU A 111 16.47 5.72 1.24
C LEU A 111 15.77 4.92 2.35
N ASN A 112 16.45 4.60 3.45
CA ASN A 112 15.86 3.88 4.58
C ASN A 112 14.66 4.61 5.20
N ILE A 113 14.73 5.92 5.37
CA ILE A 113 13.60 6.74 5.84
C ILE A 113 12.42 6.63 4.87
N SER A 114 12.69 6.72 3.56
CA SER A 114 11.68 6.59 2.51
C SER A 114 11.00 5.22 2.54
N ARG A 115 11.76 4.15 2.80
CA ARG A 115 11.25 2.80 2.98
C ARG A 115 10.28 2.72 4.17
N ILE A 116 10.59 3.38 5.29
CA ILE A 116 9.69 3.45 6.46
C ILE A 116 8.39 4.18 6.09
N PHE A 117 8.44 5.31 5.37
CA PHE A 117 7.24 6.01 4.91
C PHE A 117 6.38 5.12 4.01
N GLN A 118 6.99 4.42 3.05
CA GLN A 118 6.28 3.44 2.22
C GLN A 118 5.64 2.34 3.09
N GLY A 119 6.37 1.84 4.09
CA GLY A 119 5.88 0.89 5.08
C GLY A 119 4.65 1.37 5.85
N LEU A 120 4.66 2.61 6.33
CA LEU A 120 3.52 3.21 7.03
C LEU A 120 2.26 3.17 6.15
N ALA A 121 2.39 3.55 4.89
CA ALA A 121 1.29 3.53 3.92
C ALA A 121 0.82 2.09 3.61
N VAL A 122 1.75 1.13 3.47
CA VAL A 122 1.42 -0.30 3.30
C VAL A 122 0.61 -0.81 4.49
N GLY A 123 1.04 -0.55 5.73
CA GLY A 123 0.33 -1.03 6.92
C GLY A 123 -1.07 -0.44 7.09
N ILE A 124 -1.27 0.82 6.67
CA ILE A 124 -2.61 1.41 6.59
C ILE A 124 -3.50 0.62 5.62
N ILE A 125 -3.00 0.34 4.41
CA ILE A 125 -3.76 -0.41 3.39
C ILE A 125 -4.05 -1.83 3.87
N TYR A 126 -3.05 -2.57 4.35
CA TYR A 126 -3.23 -3.95 4.80
C TYR A 126 -4.17 -4.10 5.99
N THR A 127 -4.22 -3.08 6.86
CA THR A 127 -5.17 -3.07 7.98
C THR A 127 -6.58 -2.72 7.51
N VAL A 128 -6.74 -1.62 6.76
CA VAL A 128 -8.06 -0.99 6.55
C VAL A 128 -8.76 -1.48 5.29
N MET A 129 -8.03 -1.87 4.25
CA MET A 129 -8.60 -2.34 2.99
C MET A 129 -9.51 -3.56 3.16
N PRO A 130 -9.13 -4.65 3.85
CA PRO A 130 -10.03 -5.79 4.01
C PRO A 130 -11.31 -5.44 4.79
N MET A 131 -11.22 -4.52 5.77
CA MET A 131 -12.41 -4.01 6.47
C MET A 131 -13.34 -3.25 5.51
N TYR A 132 -12.77 -2.35 4.70
CA TYR A 132 -13.54 -1.60 3.71
C TYR A 132 -14.25 -2.51 2.71
N LEU A 133 -13.54 -3.50 2.14
CA LEU A 133 -14.13 -4.47 1.22
C LEU A 133 -15.25 -5.28 1.86
N GLY A 134 -15.06 -5.72 3.11
CA GLY A 134 -16.07 -6.44 3.89
C GLY A 134 -17.35 -5.66 4.18
N GLU A 135 -17.23 -4.33 4.33
CA GLU A 135 -18.32 -3.40 4.60
C GLU A 135 -19.12 -3.01 3.35
N ILE A 136 -18.46 -2.85 2.20
CA ILE A 136 -19.14 -2.49 0.96
C ILE A 136 -19.76 -3.69 0.24
N ALA A 137 -19.24 -4.88 0.47
CA ALA A 137 -19.69 -6.08 -0.23
C ALA A 137 -20.96 -6.66 0.40
N SER A 138 -21.93 -6.99 -0.45
CA SER A 138 -23.14 -7.70 -0.03
C SER A 138 -22.77 -9.10 0.49
N PRO A 139 -23.49 -9.68 1.46
CA PRO A 139 -23.18 -11.01 2.00
C PRO A 139 -23.03 -12.10 0.93
N LYS A 140 -23.82 -12.03 -0.15
CA LYS A 140 -23.78 -12.96 -1.28
C LYS A 140 -22.51 -12.85 -2.14
N TYR A 141 -21.86 -11.68 -2.17
CA TYR A 141 -20.76 -11.37 -3.09
C TYR A 141 -19.44 -11.06 -2.37
N ARG A 142 -19.39 -11.15 -1.04
CA ARG A 142 -18.23 -10.77 -0.22
C ARG A 142 -16.95 -11.54 -0.54
N GLY A 143 -17.04 -12.78 -1.02
CA GLY A 143 -15.86 -13.55 -1.46
C GLY A 143 -15.44 -13.31 -2.91
N ALA A 144 -16.23 -12.58 -3.69
CA ALA A 144 -15.97 -12.31 -5.11
C ALA A 144 -15.47 -10.89 -5.38
N VAL A 145 -15.60 -9.99 -4.39
CA VAL A 145 -15.15 -8.59 -4.41
C VAL A 145 -13.86 -8.50 -3.61
#